data_AF-A0A1I6J288-F1
#
_entry.id   AF-A0A1I6J288-F1
#
_cell.length_a   1.000
_cell.length_b   1.000
_cell.length_c   1.000
_cell.angle_alpha   90.00
_cell.angle_beta   90.00
_cell.angle_gamma   90.00
#
_symmetry.space_group_name_H-M   'P 1'
#
loop_
_entity.id
_entity.type
_entity.pdbx_description
1 polymer ?
#
loop_
_entity_poly.entity_id
_entity_poly.type
_entity_poly.pdbx_seq_one_letter_code
_entity_poly.pdbx_strand_id
1 'polypeptide(L)'
;MHHRTTAASPALTTRPSTGRLPAGTTPIGLPPTGLPPIGSWWTLLDRGLQREILANPTAPLRPFAVRRIFELCGLNADTAPAQPVRLGANERAYIAGWAHAVDWA
;
A
#
# COMPACT_ATOMS: atom_id res chain seq x y z
N MET A 1 61.05 -22.80 28.97
CA MET A 1 60.60 -24.18 29.28
C MET A 1 59.09 -24.12 29.46
N HIS A 2 58.34 -24.52 28.43
CA HIS A 2 57.40 -25.66 28.43
C HIS A 2 56.38 -25.52 29.57
N HIS A 3 55.07 -25.40 29.32
CA HIS A 3 54.21 -26.51 28.91
C HIS A 3 53.07 -26.10 27.96
N ARG A 4 52.87 -26.91 26.91
CA ARG A 4 51.64 -27.01 26.12
C ARG A 4 50.59 -27.77 26.93
N THR A 5 49.31 -27.42 26.79
CA THR A 5 48.22 -28.42 26.87
C THR A 5 47.12 -28.06 25.89
N THR A 6 46.89 -29.02 25.01
CA THR A 6 45.82 -29.15 24.02
C THR A 6 44.48 -29.35 24.71
N ALA A 7 43.45 -28.66 24.25
CA ALA A 7 42.06 -29.13 24.38
C ALA A 7 41.38 -28.94 23.04
N ALA A 8 40.83 -30.05 22.54
CA ALA A 8 40.19 -30.20 21.26
C ALA A 8 38.74 -29.66 21.26
N SER A 9 38.28 -29.32 20.06
CA SER A 9 36.94 -28.84 19.66
C SER A 9 35.78 -29.75 20.14
N PRO A 10 34.52 -29.27 20.07
CA PRO A 10 33.82 -29.29 18.79
C PRO A 10 33.08 -27.99 18.44
N ALA A 11 33.02 -27.76 17.13
CA ALA A 11 32.21 -26.74 16.49
C ALA A 11 30.72 -26.92 16.84
N LEU A 12 30.15 -25.93 17.53
CA LEU A 12 28.73 -25.65 17.45
C LEU A 12 28.54 -24.59 16.38
N THR A 13 28.52 -25.07 15.14
CA THR A 13 27.90 -24.38 14.01
C THR A 13 26.43 -24.23 14.32
N THR A 14 26.07 -23.18 15.06
CA THR A 14 24.71 -22.66 15.05
C THR A 14 24.50 -22.11 13.64
N ARG A 15 24.01 -22.97 12.75
CA ARG A 15 23.27 -22.53 11.57
C ARG A 15 22.20 -21.57 12.08
N PRO A 16 22.17 -20.29 11.68
CA PRO A 16 20.88 -19.64 11.59
C PRO A 16 20.10 -20.49 10.57
N SER A 17 19.13 -21.25 11.06
CA SER A 17 18.05 -21.73 10.23
C SER A 17 17.48 -20.49 9.57
N THR A 18 17.91 -20.23 8.33
CA THR A 18 17.29 -19.27 7.44
C THR A 18 15.83 -19.62 7.45
N GLY A 19 15.08 -18.84 8.23
CA GLY A 19 13.64 -18.94 8.34
C GLY A 19 13.14 -18.95 6.91
N ARG A 20 12.51 -20.07 6.56
CA ARG A 20 11.62 -20.17 5.42
C ARG A 20 10.84 -18.86 5.37
N LEU A 21 11.16 -18.02 4.39
CA LEU A 21 10.38 -16.84 4.07
C LEU A 21 8.94 -17.33 3.91
N PRO A 22 7.95 -16.79 4.65
CA PRO A 22 6.56 -17.09 4.33
C PRO A 22 6.35 -16.69 2.87
N ALA A 23 5.91 -17.66 2.07
CA ALA A 23 5.46 -17.45 0.70
C ALA A 23 4.32 -16.43 0.76
N GLY A 24 4.69 -15.19 0.47
CA GLY A 24 3.87 -14.02 0.69
C GLY A 24 4.71 -12.79 0.41
N THR A 25 5.58 -12.86 -0.60
CA THR A 25 6.04 -11.66 -1.29
C THR A 25 4.79 -11.06 -1.90
N THR A 26 4.09 -10.24 -1.10
CA THR A 26 3.25 -9.20 -1.67
C THR A 26 4.15 -8.54 -2.71
N PRO A 27 3.72 -8.42 -3.98
CA PRO A 27 4.44 -7.53 -4.88
C PRO A 27 4.58 -6.19 -4.15
N ILE A 28 5.59 -5.40 -4.45
CA ILE A 28 5.70 -4.03 -3.97
C ILE A 28 4.50 -3.26 -4.55
N GLY A 29 3.31 -3.46 -3.97
CA GLY A 29 2.16 -3.82 -4.79
C GLY A 29 0.90 -3.58 -4.01
N LEU A 30 0.65 -2.28 -3.88
CA LEU A 30 -0.56 -1.65 -3.37
C LEU A 30 -0.89 -2.01 -1.91
N PRO A 31 -1.27 -1.02 -1.08
CA PRO A 31 -1.83 -1.28 0.25
C PRO A 31 -3.04 -2.21 0.16
N PRO A 32 -3.49 -2.81 1.28
CA PRO A 32 -4.61 -3.77 1.32
C PRO A 32 -5.93 -3.21 0.75
N THR A 33 -6.05 -1.90 0.59
CA THR A 33 -7.16 -1.23 -0.11
C THR A 33 -7.11 -1.40 -1.63
N GLY A 34 -5.99 -1.83 -2.21
CA GLY A 34 -5.77 -1.94 -3.65
C GLY A 34 -5.57 -0.59 -4.35
N LEU A 35 -5.42 0.51 -3.60
CA LEU A 35 -5.22 1.86 -4.13
C LEU A 35 -3.80 2.35 -3.87
N PRO A 36 -3.16 3.09 -4.79
CA PRO A 36 -1.92 3.77 -4.47
C PRO A 36 -2.09 4.75 -3.28
N PRO A 37 -0.99 5.15 -2.61
CA PRO A 37 -1.05 6.07 -1.48
C PRO A 37 -1.86 7.34 -1.79
N ILE A 38 -2.76 7.74 -0.87
CA ILE A 38 -3.73 8.84 -1.09
C ILE A 38 -3.09 10.15 -1.54
N GLY A 39 -1.90 10.47 -1.01
CA GLY A 39 -1.14 11.67 -1.38
C GLY A 39 -0.64 11.68 -2.83
N SER A 40 -0.58 10.52 -3.48
CA SER A 40 -0.08 10.38 -4.86
C SER A 40 -1.15 10.66 -5.92
N TRP A 41 -2.44 10.70 -5.56
CA TRP A 41 -3.52 10.83 -6.55
C TRP A 41 -4.63 11.81 -6.17
N TRP A 42 -4.92 12.04 -4.89
CA TRP A 42 -6.08 12.86 -4.48
C TRP A 42 -6.08 14.25 -5.12
N THR A 43 -4.94 14.95 -5.03
CA THR A 43 -4.77 16.33 -5.53
C THR A 43 -4.69 16.42 -7.05
N LEU A 44 -4.38 15.31 -7.72
CA LEU A 44 -4.29 15.21 -9.18
C LEU A 44 -5.61 14.76 -9.82
N LEU A 45 -6.55 14.27 -9.01
CA LEU A 45 -7.85 13.81 -9.46
C LEU A 45 -8.69 14.99 -9.96
N ASP A 46 -9.49 14.75 -11.00
CA ASP A 46 -10.43 15.75 -11.51
C ASP A 46 -11.44 16.18 -10.41
N ARG A 47 -11.82 17.47 -10.40
CA ARG A 47 -12.76 18.03 -9.42
C ARG A 47 -14.12 17.32 -9.42
N GLY A 48 -14.59 16.83 -10.56
CA GLY A 48 -15.81 16.03 -10.67
C GLY A 48 -15.68 14.71 -9.91
N LEU A 49 -14.57 14.00 -10.07
CA LEU A 49 -14.32 12.75 -9.34
C LEU A 49 -14.06 13.00 -7.85
N GLN A 50 -13.39 14.09 -7.48
CA GLN A 50 -13.20 14.45 -6.07
C GLN A 50 -14.55 14.67 -5.39
N ARG A 51 -15.48 15.39 -6.05
CA ARG A 51 -16.85 15.60 -5.56
C ARG A 51 -17.64 14.29 -5.47
N GLU A 52 -17.52 13.40 -6.46
CA GLU A 52 -18.17 12.08 -6.43
C GLU A 52 -17.74 11.28 -5.19
N ILE A 53 -16.43 11.24 -4.92
CA ILE A 53 -15.85 10.54 -3.76
C ILE A 53 -16.26 11.21 -2.44
N LEU A 54 -16.25 12.55 -2.38
CA LEU A 54 -16.69 13.32 -1.22
C LEU A 54 -18.18 13.17 -0.91
N ALA A 55 -19.02 12.96 -1.93
CA ALA A 55 -20.45 12.77 -1.75
C ALA A 55 -20.77 11.50 -0.94
N ASN A 56 -19.99 10.42 -1.12
CA ASN A 56 -20.16 9.16 -0.39
C ASN A 56 -18.82 8.44 -0.13
N PRO A 57 -17.99 8.90 0.83
CA PRO A 57 -16.64 8.38 1.04
C PRO A 57 -16.60 6.95 1.62
N THR A 58 -17.73 6.42 2.07
CA THR A 58 -17.88 5.03 2.57
C THR A 58 -18.35 4.06 1.48
N ALA A 59 -18.85 4.57 0.35
CA ALA A 59 -19.28 3.77 -0.78
C ALA A 59 -18.07 3.17 -1.52
N PRO A 60 -18.24 2.04 -2.22
CA PRO A 60 -17.24 1.58 -3.17
C PRO A 60 -16.97 2.65 -4.24
N LEU A 61 -15.70 2.85 -4.56
CA LEU A 61 -15.27 3.67 -5.67
C LEU A 61 -15.76 3.06 -6.98
N ARG A 62 -16.24 3.92 -7.89
CA ARG A 62 -16.62 3.46 -9.22
C ARG A 62 -15.39 2.94 -9.96
N PRO A 63 -15.53 1.90 -10.80
CA PRO A 63 -14.42 1.36 -11.58
C PRO A 63 -13.67 2.42 -12.40
N PHE A 64 -14.41 3.41 -12.93
CA PHE A 64 -13.82 4.54 -13.65
C PHE A 64 -12.90 5.40 -12.76
N ALA A 65 -13.30 5.68 -11.52
CA ALA A 65 -12.47 6.43 -10.58
C ALA A 65 -11.20 5.66 -10.21
N VAL A 66 -11.33 4.35 -9.94
CA VAL A 66 -10.18 3.46 -9.65
C VAL A 66 -9.21 3.43 -10.83
N ARG A 67 -9.71 3.26 -12.06
CA ARG A 67 -8.88 3.26 -13.27
C ARG A 67 -8.14 4.59 -13.41
N ARG A 68 -8.83 5.71 -13.19
CA ARG A 68 -8.21 7.03 -13.29
C ARG A 68 -7.13 7.24 -12.23
N ILE A 69 -7.34 6.75 -11.01
CA ILE A 69 -6.33 6.77 -9.95
C ILE A 69 -5.07 6.00 -10.38
N PHE A 70 -5.22 4.83 -11.00
CA PHE A 70 -4.10 4.02 -11.50
C PHE A 70 -3.34 4.75 -12.61
N GLU A 71 -4.06 5.32 -13.59
CA GLU A 71 -3.47 6.12 -14.67
C GLU A 71 -2.66 7.31 -14.13
N LEU A 72 -3.21 8.04 -13.15
CA LEU A 72 -2.52 9.19 -12.52
C LEU A 72 -1.24 8.79 -11.78
N CYS A 73 -1.20 7.59 -11.22
CA CYS A 73 -0.03 7.06 -10.54
C CYS A 73 0.95 6.32 -11.49
N GLY A 74 0.71 6.33 -12.81
CA GLY A 74 1.55 5.61 -13.77
C GLY A 74 1.47 4.09 -13.63
N LEU A 75 0.42 3.58 -12.99
CA LEU A 75 0.16 2.15 -12.83
C LEU A 75 -0.60 1.62 -14.04
N ASN A 76 -0.43 0.33 -14.32
CA ASN A 76 -1.18 -0.31 -15.40
C ASN A 76 -2.69 -0.36 -15.04
N ALA A 77 -3.50 0.37 -15.81
CA ALA A 77 -4.95 0.42 -15.65
C ALA A 77 -5.63 -0.96 -15.77
N ASP A 78 -5.04 -1.89 -16.52
CA ASP A 78 -5.54 -3.26 -16.66
C ASP A 78 -5.31 -4.11 -15.40
N THR A 79 -4.49 -3.62 -14.48
CA THR A 79 -4.27 -4.25 -13.16
C THR A 79 -5.17 -3.66 -12.07
N ALA A 80 -6.07 -2.74 -12.43
CA ALA A 80 -7.05 -2.21 -11.49
C ALA A 80 -7.90 -3.36 -10.92
N PRO A 81 -8.15 -3.40 -9.59
CA PRO A 81 -8.91 -4.47 -8.98
C PRO A 81 -10.30 -4.60 -9.61
N ALA A 82 -10.67 -5.81 -10.01
CA ALA A 82 -12.02 -6.11 -10.50
C ALA A 82 -13.08 -6.06 -9.37
N GLN A 83 -12.64 -6.17 -8.12
CA GLN A 83 -13.49 -6.11 -6.94
C GLN A 83 -13.83 -4.67 -6.53
N PRO A 84 -14.97 -4.43 -5.85
CA PRO A 84 -15.31 -3.10 -5.37
C PRO A 84 -14.25 -2.56 -4.42
N VAL A 85 -13.54 -1.52 -4.85
CA VAL A 85 -12.49 -0.86 -4.05
C VAL A 85 -13.14 0.17 -3.13
N ARG A 86 -12.80 0.15 -1.84
CA ARG A 86 -13.26 1.14 -0.86
C ARG A 86 -12.09 1.93 -0.33
N LEU A 87 -12.34 3.18 0.02
CA LEU A 87 -11.39 3.97 0.79
C LEU A 87 -11.18 3.30 2.16
N GLY A 88 -9.93 3.08 2.55
CA GLY A 88 -9.58 2.63 3.89
C GLY A 88 -9.73 3.76 4.91
N ALA A 89 -9.44 3.46 6.18
CA ALA A 89 -9.57 4.44 7.26
C ALA A 89 -8.68 5.67 7.05
N ASN A 90 -7.46 5.46 6.56
CA ASN A 90 -6.48 6.53 6.33
C ASN A 90 -6.90 7.41 5.16
N GLU A 91 -7.35 6.83 4.04
CA GLU A 91 -7.81 7.58 2.89
C GLU A 91 -9.03 8.44 3.25
N ARG A 92 -9.98 7.88 4.02
CA ARG A 92 -11.14 8.64 4.50
C ARG A 92 -10.76 9.77 5.43
N ALA A 93 -9.86 9.54 6.39
CA ALA A 93 -9.40 10.58 7.32
C ALA A 93 -8.69 11.71 6.57
N TYR A 94 -7.85 11.36 5.59
CA TYR A 94 -7.19 12.33 4.73
C TYR A 94 -8.22 13.17 3.96
N ILE A 95 -9.12 12.53 3.20
CA ILE A 95 -10.14 13.19 2.37
C ILE A 95 -11.11 14.03 3.21
N ALA A 96 -11.48 13.58 4.41
CA ALA A 96 -12.36 14.33 5.32
C ALA A 96 -11.76 15.71 5.67
N GLY A 97 -10.43 15.82 5.76
CA GLY A 97 -9.73 17.10 5.94
C GLY A 97 -9.88 18.06 4.76
N TRP A 98 -10.23 17.56 3.56
CA TRP A 98 -10.43 18.37 2.36
C TRP A 98 -11.89 18.78 2.12
N ALA A 99 -12.86 18.20 2.84
CA ALA A 99 -14.28 18.51 2.66
C ALA A 99 -14.61 20.01 2.88
N HIS A 100 -13.79 20.72 3.67
CA HIS A 100 -13.89 22.16 3.88
C HIS A 100 -13.05 23.01 2.90
N ALA A 101 -12.12 22.40 2.16
CA ALA A 101 -11.20 23.09 1.24
C ALA A 101 -11.70 23.08 -0.22
N VAL A 102 -12.68 22.24 -0.55
CA VAL A 102 -13.39 22.27 -1.83
C VAL A 102 -14.56 23.25 -1.70
N ASP A 103 -14.23 24.53 -1.56
CA ASP A 103 -15.21 25.61 -1.58
C ASP A 103 -15.90 25.64 -2.96
N TRP A 104 -17.24 25.67 -2.95
CA TRP A 104 -18.10 25.57 -4.12
C TRP A 104 -18.33 26.96 -4.72
N ALA A 105 -17.25 27.56 -5.24
CA ALA A 105 -17.35 28.76 -6.07
C ALA A 105 -17.90 28.43 -7.46
#